data_AF-A0A329ZA86-F1
#
_entry.id   AF-A0A329ZA86-F1
#
_cell.length_a   1.000
_cell.length_b   1.000
_cell.length_c   1.000
_cell.angle_alpha   90.00
_cell.angle_beta   90.00
_cell.angle_gamma   90.00
#
_symmetry.space_group_name_H-M   'P 1'
#
loop_
_entity.id
_entity.type
_entity.pdbx_description
1 polymer ?
#
loop_
_entity_poly.entity_id
_entity_poly.type
_entity_poly.pdbx_seq_one_letter_code
_entity_poly.pdbx_strand_id
1 'polypeptide(L)'
;MLKFALLCMVVGGVLIFFAKDINPYLESKSISKPCFYVQASELNLREKPTIEADIQGRLEYNAKICEYSKIENGFLRVSGGWVFAEYLSLNPAVPKKSILPPQKETIVKISQETLPQAKLPQEKSKKIILASRPKDSKEDWLDQAEALLAKENYQAAKTLALKANQENPQNLGSWEVFAKGLYLEGKKTEAIEVLEYVLQTYYDEKLVLLLTQMQGNKI
;
A
#
# COMPACT_ATOMS: atom_id res chain seq x y z
N MET A 1 -55.21 -41.22 -52.46
CA MET A 1 -53.77 -41.57 -52.45
C MET A 1 -53.05 -40.41 -53.14
N LEU A 2 -52.55 -39.44 -52.38
CA LEU A 2 -51.19 -39.34 -51.82
C LEU A 2 -50.26 -38.51 -52.76
N LYS A 3 -49.61 -37.52 -52.14
CA LYS A 3 -48.45 -36.69 -52.56
C LYS A 3 -48.79 -35.32 -53.16
N PHE A 4 -48.08 -34.22 -52.86
CA PHE A 4 -47.37 -33.64 -51.69
C PHE A 4 -46.83 -32.27 -52.18
N ALA A 5 -46.44 -31.39 -51.24
CA ALA A 5 -45.53 -30.22 -51.39
C ALA A 5 -46.20 -28.85 -51.67
N LEU A 6 -46.30 -27.97 -50.67
CA LEU A 6 -45.28 -27.01 -50.13
C LEU A 6 -45.08 -25.78 -51.03
N LEU A 7 -45.45 -24.57 -50.58
CA LEU A 7 -44.61 -23.71 -49.72
C LEU A 7 -45.31 -22.34 -49.54
N CYS A 8 -45.65 -22.00 -48.30
CA CYS A 8 -46.19 -20.69 -47.90
C CYS A 8 -45.10 -19.80 -47.29
N MET A 9 -45.36 -18.48 -47.31
CA MET A 9 -44.75 -17.38 -46.55
C MET A 9 -43.43 -16.84 -47.13
N VAL A 10 -43.32 -15.66 -47.75
CA VAL A 10 -43.88 -14.32 -47.48
C VAL A 10 -43.68 -13.88 -46.02
N VAL A 11 -42.75 -12.94 -45.82
CA VAL A 11 -42.76 -11.77 -44.92
C VAL A 11 -41.30 -11.47 -44.52
N GLY A 12 -40.84 -10.24 -44.73
CA GLY A 12 -39.70 -9.72 -43.96
C GLY A 12 -38.60 -8.96 -44.71
N GLY A 13 -38.87 -8.40 -45.90
CA GLY A 13 -37.99 -7.38 -46.47
C GLY A 13 -38.27 -6.01 -45.82
N VAL A 14 -37.67 -5.71 -44.67
CA VAL A 14 -37.69 -4.38 -44.05
C VAL A 14 -36.29 -3.99 -43.56
N LEU A 15 -35.69 -3.08 -44.32
CA LEU A 15 -34.87 -1.95 -43.91
C LEU A 15 -33.76 -2.18 -42.87
N ILE A 16 -32.55 -2.17 -43.42
CA ILE A 16 -31.32 -1.71 -42.78
C ILE A 16 -31.57 -0.36 -42.08
N PHE A 17 -31.59 -0.36 -40.75
CA PHE A 17 -31.23 0.81 -39.95
C PHE A 17 -30.03 0.44 -39.08
N PHE A 18 -28.95 1.14 -39.35
CA PHE A 18 -27.70 1.12 -38.60
C PHE A 18 -27.94 1.60 -37.17
N ALA A 19 -28.12 0.67 -36.22
CA ALA A 19 -27.84 0.94 -34.82
C ALA A 19 -26.40 0.49 -34.54
N LYS A 20 -25.46 1.28 -35.05
CA LYS A 20 -24.05 1.22 -34.71
C LYS A 20 -23.85 1.95 -33.38
N ASP A 21 -24.42 1.42 -32.31
CA ASP A 21 -24.01 1.75 -30.94
C ASP A 21 -22.99 0.69 -30.48
N ILE A 22 -21.95 0.49 -31.30
CA ILE A 22 -20.68 0.01 -30.76
C ILE A 22 -20.12 1.23 -30.05
N ASN A 23 -20.45 1.36 -28.78
CA ASN A 23 -19.79 2.29 -27.87
C ASN A 23 -18.28 1.91 -27.87
N PRO A 24 -17.39 2.68 -28.52
CA PRO A 24 -15.97 2.32 -28.60
C PRO A 24 -15.23 2.71 -27.32
N TYR A 25 -15.96 3.02 -26.24
CA TYR A 25 -15.40 3.58 -25.01
C TYR A 25 -15.32 2.59 -23.86
N LEU A 26 -14.98 1.33 -24.15
CA LEU A 26 -14.43 0.40 -23.16
C LEU A 26 -13.30 -0.40 -23.78
N GLU A 27 -12.39 0.30 -24.46
CA GLU A 27 -11.02 -0.19 -24.53
C GLU A 27 -10.49 -0.06 -23.09
N SER A 28 -10.56 -1.17 -22.34
CA SER A 28 -9.99 -1.25 -21.00
C SER A 28 -8.50 -1.01 -21.14
N LYS A 29 -8.12 0.25 -20.91
CA LYS A 29 -6.73 0.69 -20.85
C LYS A 29 -6.09 -0.16 -19.76
N SER A 30 -5.40 -1.23 -20.15
CA SER A 30 -4.77 -2.15 -19.22
C SER A 30 -3.79 -1.33 -18.39
N ILE A 31 -4.13 -1.08 -17.13
CA ILE A 31 -3.27 -0.38 -16.19
C ILE A 31 -2.07 -1.29 -16.01
N SER A 32 -0.98 -0.98 -16.72
CA SER A 32 0.26 -1.73 -16.62
C SER A 32 0.76 -1.59 -15.20
N LYS A 33 0.97 -2.72 -14.52
CA LYS A 33 1.60 -2.74 -13.19
C LYS A 33 2.91 -1.96 -13.24
N PRO A 34 3.19 -1.09 -12.25
CA PRO A 34 4.44 -0.35 -12.24
C PRO A 34 5.62 -1.32 -12.05
N CYS A 35 6.80 -0.93 -12.53
CA CYS A 35 8.00 -1.74 -12.30
C CYS A 35 8.72 -1.28 -11.01
N PHE A 36 9.32 -2.23 -10.31
CA PHE A 36 10.21 -1.98 -9.19
C PHE A 36 11.67 -1.88 -9.63
N TYR A 37 12.47 -1.19 -8.83
CA TYR A 37 13.91 -1.05 -8.95
C TYR A 37 14.57 -1.40 -7.62
N VAL A 38 15.57 -2.27 -7.66
CA VAL A 38 16.33 -2.70 -6.48
C VAL A 38 17.17 -1.54 -5.92
N GLN A 39 17.05 -1.27 -4.62
CA GLN A 39 17.78 -0.20 -3.94
C GLN A 39 18.97 -0.70 -3.12
N ALA A 40 18.98 -1.99 -2.77
CA ALA A 40 20.12 -2.64 -2.13
C ALA A 40 21.28 -2.82 -3.13
N SER A 41 22.52 -2.83 -2.64
CA SER A 41 23.68 -3.15 -3.47
C SER A 41 23.59 -4.56 -4.06
N GLU A 42 23.08 -5.51 -3.27
CA GLU A 42 22.73 -6.86 -3.69
C GLU A 42 21.46 -7.29 -2.97
N LEU A 43 20.46 -7.77 -3.71
CA LEU A 43 19.21 -8.26 -3.15
C LEU A 43 19.06 -9.77 -3.38
N ASN A 44 18.95 -10.54 -2.30
CA ASN A 44 18.81 -11.99 -2.39
C ASN A 44 17.45 -12.40 -2.98
N LEU A 45 17.49 -13.32 -3.93
CA LEU A 45 16.35 -14.05 -4.47
C LEU A 45 16.26 -15.39 -3.75
N ARG A 46 15.16 -15.64 -3.03
CA ARG A 46 14.98 -16.79 -2.14
C ARG A 46 13.91 -17.75 -2.62
N GLU A 47 14.02 -19.00 -2.20
CA GLU A 47 13.03 -20.05 -2.54
C GLU A 47 11.66 -19.81 -1.87
N LYS A 48 11.66 -19.29 -0.63
CA LYS A 48 10.47 -19.06 0.21
C LYS A 48 10.46 -17.62 0.74
N PRO A 49 9.29 -17.07 1.13
CA PRO A 49 9.17 -15.72 1.66
C PRO A 49 9.61 -15.63 3.14
N THR A 50 10.84 -16.07 3.44
CA THR A 50 11.43 -16.02 4.79
C THR A 50 12.94 -15.74 4.71
N ILE A 51 13.54 -15.22 5.78
CA ILE A 51 14.97 -14.88 5.81
C ILE A 51 15.87 -16.11 5.95
N GLU A 52 15.33 -17.23 6.40
CA GLU A 52 16.00 -18.52 6.60
C GLU A 52 16.01 -19.38 5.33
N ALA A 53 15.23 -19.02 4.31
CA ALA A 53 15.10 -19.79 3.08
C ALA A 53 16.36 -19.73 2.21
N ASP A 54 16.60 -20.80 1.44
CA ASP A 54 17.74 -20.89 0.53
C ASP A 54 17.75 -19.75 -0.50
N ILE A 55 18.95 -19.22 -0.75
CA ILE A 55 19.19 -18.17 -1.73
C ILE A 55 19.41 -18.83 -3.09
N GLN A 56 18.48 -18.60 -4.02
CA GLN A 56 18.52 -19.11 -5.39
C GLN A 56 19.28 -18.20 -6.35
N GLY A 57 19.44 -16.93 -5.98
CA GLY A 57 20.17 -15.95 -6.78
C GLY A 57 20.27 -14.59 -6.11
N ARG A 58 20.75 -13.60 -6.85
CA ARG A 58 20.82 -12.21 -6.41
C ARG A 58 20.42 -11.28 -7.54
N LEU A 59 19.79 -10.17 -7.18
CA LEU A 59 19.49 -9.06 -8.07
C LEU A 59 20.44 -7.91 -7.76
N GLU A 60 20.96 -7.29 -8.81
CA GLU A 60 21.86 -6.15 -8.72
C GLU A 60 21.12 -4.87 -8.35
N TYR A 61 21.85 -3.89 -7.83
CA TYR A 61 21.35 -2.54 -7.65
C TYR A 61 20.73 -2.00 -8.94
N ASN A 62 19.57 -1.35 -8.78
CA ASN A 62 18.75 -0.78 -9.84
C ASN A 62 18.20 -1.79 -10.87
N ALA A 63 18.28 -3.09 -10.60
CA ALA A 63 17.64 -4.11 -11.42
C ALA A 63 16.12 -3.86 -11.48
N LYS A 64 15.57 -3.90 -12.70
CA LYS A 64 14.16 -3.60 -12.98
C LYS A 64 13.31 -4.86 -12.93
N ILE A 65 12.22 -4.82 -12.16
CA ILE A 65 11.29 -5.94 -11.96
C ILE A 65 9.88 -5.48 -12.36
N CYS A 66 9.37 -5.98 -13.48
CA CYS A 66 8.02 -5.66 -13.96
C CYS A 66 7.03 -6.83 -13.81
N GLU A 67 7.55 -8.05 -13.61
CA GLU A 67 6.76 -9.26 -13.49
C GLU A 67 6.77 -9.76 -12.05
N TYR A 68 5.61 -9.62 -11.39
CA TYR A 68 5.40 -10.03 -10.01
C TYR A 68 3.92 -10.33 -9.75
N SER A 69 3.66 -11.14 -8.73
CA SER A 69 2.31 -11.66 -8.46
C SER A 69 1.73 -11.23 -7.13
N LYS A 70 2.42 -11.52 -6.01
CA LYS A 70 1.92 -11.25 -4.65
C LYS A 70 3.04 -10.92 -3.68
N ILE A 71 2.65 -10.32 -2.55
CA ILE A 71 3.50 -10.18 -1.37
C ILE A 71 3.05 -11.16 -0.28
N GLU A 72 4.01 -11.77 0.39
CA GLU A 72 3.80 -12.67 1.53
C GLU A 72 4.94 -12.46 2.52
N ASN A 73 4.64 -12.25 3.80
CA ASN A 73 5.63 -12.01 4.86
C ASN A 73 6.68 -10.92 4.55
N GLY A 74 6.30 -9.87 3.82
CA GLY A 74 7.21 -8.81 3.39
C GLY A 74 8.09 -9.15 2.18
N PHE A 75 7.89 -10.31 1.55
CA PHE A 75 8.57 -10.70 0.33
C PHE A 75 7.67 -10.59 -0.89
N LEU A 76 8.16 -9.98 -1.96
CA LEU A 76 7.54 -9.94 -3.27
C LEU A 76 7.90 -11.20 -4.07
N ARG A 77 6.89 -11.88 -4.62
CA ARG A 77 7.09 -12.99 -5.57
C ARG A 77 7.38 -12.44 -6.96
N VAL A 78 8.56 -12.79 -7.48
CA VAL A 78 9.05 -12.41 -8.82
C VAL A 78 9.34 -13.66 -9.64
N SER A 79 9.71 -13.47 -10.92
CA SER A 79 10.23 -14.56 -11.73
C SER A 79 11.50 -15.12 -11.10
N GLY A 80 11.46 -16.39 -10.68
CA GLY A 80 12.60 -17.10 -10.08
C GLY A 80 12.66 -17.11 -8.55
N GLY A 81 11.73 -16.49 -7.81
CA GLY A 81 11.72 -16.61 -6.34
C GLY A 81 11.08 -15.43 -5.60
N TRP A 82 11.55 -15.22 -4.38
CA TRP A 82 11.06 -14.22 -3.45
C TRP A 82 12.15 -13.22 -3.09
N VAL A 83 11.84 -11.93 -3.17
CA VAL A 83 12.75 -10.84 -2.79
C VAL A 83 12.12 -10.01 -1.68
N PHE A 84 12.92 -9.48 -0.76
CA PHE A 84 12.39 -8.68 0.34
C PHE A 84 11.97 -7.30 -0.17
N ALA A 85 10.69 -6.96 0.00
CA ALA A 85 10.05 -5.84 -0.68
C ALA A 85 10.55 -4.47 -0.19
N GLU A 86 11.05 -4.39 1.06
CA GLU A 86 11.62 -3.17 1.63
C GLU A 86 12.82 -2.61 0.83
N TYR A 87 13.49 -3.46 0.04
CA TYR A 87 14.61 -3.04 -0.82
C TYR A 87 14.19 -2.66 -2.24
N LEU A 88 12.89 -2.49 -2.50
CA LEU A 88 12.36 -2.14 -3.81
C LEU A 88 11.82 -0.69 -3.80
N SER A 89 11.94 -0.01 -4.93
CA SER A 89 11.34 1.30 -5.15
C SER A 89 10.65 1.36 -6.51
N LEU A 90 9.61 2.19 -6.65
CA LEU A 90 8.98 2.48 -7.94
C LEU A 90 9.82 3.43 -8.80
N ASN A 91 10.78 4.13 -8.18
CA ASN A 91 11.68 5.03 -8.86
C ASN A 91 13.05 4.38 -9.04
N PRO A 92 13.68 4.55 -10.22
CA PRO A 92 15.05 4.13 -10.39
C PRO A 92 15.93 4.87 -9.41
N ALA A 93 16.93 4.18 -8.90
CA ALA A 93 17.82 4.76 -7.91
C ALA A 93 18.68 5.84 -8.58
N VAL A 94 18.66 7.06 -8.05
CA VAL A 94 19.52 8.14 -8.53
C VAL A 94 20.97 7.78 -8.16
N PRO A 95 21.93 7.81 -9.09
CA PRO A 95 23.32 7.46 -8.78
C PRO A 95 23.85 8.39 -7.69
N LYS A 96 23.98 7.87 -6.46
CA LYS A 96 24.66 8.58 -5.38
C LYS A 96 26.14 8.65 -5.77
N LYS A 97 26.68 9.86 -5.90
CA LYS A 97 28.14 10.05 -5.86
C LYS A 97 28.65 9.32 -4.62
N SER A 98 29.59 8.39 -4.84
CA SER A 98 30.24 7.59 -3.79
C SER A 98 30.69 8.51 -2.65
N ILE A 99 30.03 8.37 -1.49
CA ILE A 99 30.60 8.78 -0.21
C ILE A 99 30.97 7.47 0.49
N LEU A 100 32.25 7.38 0.85
CA LEU A 100 32.92 6.25 1.49
C LEU A 100 32.14 5.67 2.70
N PRO A 101 32.34 4.37 3.02
CA PRO A 101 31.61 3.69 4.08
C PRO A 101 31.83 4.30 5.47
N PRO A 102 30.84 4.21 6.38
CA PRO A 102 30.94 4.77 7.72
C PRO A 102 32.06 4.07 8.51
N GLN A 103 32.96 4.89 9.06
CA GLN A 103 33.98 4.42 9.98
C GLN A 103 33.33 3.91 11.28
N LYS A 104 33.85 2.76 11.71
CA LYS A 104 33.59 2.07 12.96
C LYS A 104 33.97 2.97 14.14
N GLU A 105 33.01 3.50 14.87
CA GLU A 105 33.28 4.23 16.12
C GLU A 105 33.27 3.31 17.33
N THR A 106 34.23 3.63 18.19
CA THR A 106 34.83 2.83 19.24
C THR A 106 34.01 2.86 20.52
N ILE A 107 33.86 1.69 21.15
CA ILE A 107 33.33 1.51 22.50
C ILE A 107 34.25 2.22 23.49
N VAL A 108 33.75 3.23 24.21
CA VAL A 108 34.41 3.78 25.40
C VAL A 108 33.62 3.37 26.64
N LYS A 109 34.24 2.47 27.41
CA LYS A 109 33.92 2.11 28.80
C LYS A 109 34.28 3.29 29.71
N ILE A 110 33.36 3.77 30.55
CA ILE A 110 33.71 4.52 31.78
C ILE A 110 32.83 4.06 32.95
N SER A 111 33.54 3.68 34.02
CA SER A 111 33.09 3.10 35.28
C SER A 111 32.39 4.09 36.23
N GLN A 112 31.69 3.49 37.19
CA GLN A 112 31.00 4.08 38.33
C GLN A 112 31.95 4.75 39.33
N GLU A 113 31.55 5.89 39.93
CA GLU A 113 31.80 6.24 41.35
C GLU A 113 30.94 7.43 41.84
N THR A 114 30.07 7.11 42.80
CA THR A 114 29.65 7.79 44.07
C THR A 114 29.13 9.25 44.17
N LEU A 115 28.05 9.36 44.97
CA LEU A 115 27.14 10.45 45.40
C LEU A 115 27.80 11.66 46.14
N PRO A 116 27.13 12.83 46.23
CA PRO A 116 26.26 13.06 47.41
C PRO A 116 24.91 13.75 47.14
N GLN A 117 23.93 13.40 47.98
CA GLN A 117 22.56 13.90 48.05
C GLN A 117 22.44 15.39 48.43
N ALA A 118 21.58 16.11 47.71
CA ALA A 118 20.91 17.32 48.21
C ALA A 118 19.40 17.26 47.86
N LYS A 119 18.56 17.53 48.86
CA LYS A 119 17.10 17.40 48.88
C LYS A 119 16.39 18.36 47.90
N LEU A 120 15.33 17.87 47.25
CA LEU A 120 14.30 18.68 46.58
C LEU A 120 12.90 18.24 47.08
N PRO A 121 11.89 19.13 47.18
CA PRO A 121 10.71 18.96 48.04
C PRO A 121 9.71 17.90 47.58
N GLN A 122 9.05 17.26 48.56
CA GLN A 122 7.94 16.33 48.36
C GLN A 122 6.71 17.04 47.78
N GLU A 123 6.45 16.84 46.49
CA GLU A 123 5.13 17.07 45.91
C GLU A 123 4.32 15.77 46.00
N LYS A 124 3.12 15.86 46.58
CA LYS A 124 2.24 14.74 46.90
C LYS A 124 2.01 13.84 45.68
N SER A 125 2.48 12.60 45.76
CA SER A 125 2.22 11.58 44.76
C SER A 125 0.71 11.34 44.64
N LYS A 126 0.10 11.83 43.55
CA LYS A 126 -1.15 11.23 43.07
C LYS A 126 -0.83 9.78 42.76
N LYS A 127 -1.44 8.86 43.52
CA LYS A 127 -1.38 7.42 43.28
C LYS A 127 -1.81 7.19 41.83
N ILE A 128 -0.87 6.91 40.94
CA ILE A 128 -1.16 6.48 39.57
C ILE A 128 -1.75 5.08 39.73
N ILE A 129 -3.08 5.01 39.75
CA ILE A 129 -3.78 3.74 39.58
C ILE A 129 -3.72 3.47 38.08
N LEU A 130 -2.82 2.57 37.68
CA LEU A 130 -2.87 1.93 36.38
C LEU A 130 -4.11 1.03 36.36
N ALA A 131 -5.26 1.62 36.08
CA ALA A 131 -6.45 0.89 35.70
C ALA A 131 -6.33 0.59 34.20
N SER A 132 -5.90 -0.63 33.86
CA SER A 132 -6.16 -1.16 32.52
C SER A 132 -7.67 -1.25 32.37
N ARG A 133 -8.25 -0.35 31.60
CA ARG A 133 -9.64 -0.53 31.16
C ARG A 133 -9.66 -1.80 30.30
N PRO A 134 -10.57 -2.75 30.54
CA PRO A 134 -10.76 -3.85 29.61
C PRO A 134 -11.12 -3.26 28.24
N LYS A 135 -10.50 -3.79 27.17
CA LYS A 135 -10.73 -3.43 25.76
C LYS A 135 -12.11 -3.98 25.34
N ASP A 136 -13.16 -3.53 26.01
CA ASP A 136 -14.53 -4.00 25.80
C ASP A 136 -15.24 -3.09 24.80
N SER A 137 -14.99 -3.44 23.55
CA SER A 137 -15.73 -3.22 22.29
C SER A 137 -14.65 -3.11 21.21
N LYS A 138 -14.82 -3.84 20.11
CA LYS A 138 -14.15 -3.49 18.85
C LYS A 138 -14.68 -2.11 18.50
N GLU A 139 -14.05 -1.07 19.02
CA GLU A 139 -14.33 0.29 18.61
C GLU A 139 -13.87 0.36 17.15
N ASP A 140 -14.83 0.41 16.21
CA ASP A 140 -14.52 0.38 14.79
C ASP A 140 -14.00 1.76 14.37
N TRP A 141 -12.69 1.93 14.55
CA TRP A 141 -12.00 3.17 14.24
C TRP A 141 -12.12 3.55 12.76
N LEU A 142 -12.34 2.58 11.87
CA LEU A 142 -12.57 2.85 10.46
C LEU A 142 -13.93 3.53 10.25
N ASP A 143 -15.01 2.99 10.78
CA ASP A 143 -16.36 3.58 10.66
C ASP A 143 -16.39 5.04 11.16
N GLN A 144 -15.73 5.29 12.29
CA GLN A 144 -15.60 6.65 12.83
C GLN A 144 -14.77 7.56 11.92
N ALA A 145 -13.67 7.06 11.36
CA ALA A 145 -12.83 7.80 10.44
C ALA A 145 -13.59 8.18 9.16
N GLU A 146 -14.37 7.27 8.59
CA GLU A 146 -15.23 7.52 7.42
C GLU A 146 -16.29 8.59 7.71
N ALA A 147 -16.96 8.50 8.86
CA ALA A 147 -17.94 9.48 9.30
C ALA A 147 -17.32 10.88 9.49
N LEU A 148 -16.07 10.97 9.96
CA LEU A 148 -15.35 12.22 10.09
C LEU A 148 -14.92 12.77 8.72
N LEU A 149 -14.48 11.90 7.81
CA LEU A 149 -14.11 12.28 6.45
C LEU A 149 -15.31 12.89 5.70
N ALA A 150 -16.49 12.27 5.83
CA ALA A 150 -17.74 12.77 5.27
C ALA A 150 -18.19 14.14 5.85
N LYS A 151 -17.73 14.47 7.07
CA LYS A 151 -17.94 15.78 7.72
C LYS A 151 -16.81 16.77 7.45
N GLU A 152 -15.92 16.46 6.50
CA GLU A 152 -14.75 17.26 6.14
C GLU A 152 -13.75 17.49 7.29
N ASN A 153 -13.84 16.68 8.35
CA ASN A 153 -12.88 16.71 9.45
C ASN A 153 -11.67 15.82 9.11
N TYR A 154 -10.89 16.26 8.13
CA TYR A 154 -9.79 15.47 7.55
C TYR A 154 -8.71 15.12 8.58
N GLN A 155 -8.42 16.04 9.51
CA GLN A 155 -7.39 15.86 10.53
C GLN A 155 -7.78 14.79 11.57
N ALA A 156 -9.05 14.75 11.99
CA ALA A 156 -9.54 13.70 12.86
C ALA A 156 -9.70 12.36 12.11
N ALA A 157 -10.23 12.40 10.88
CA ALA A 157 -10.39 11.23 10.03
C ALA A 157 -9.08 10.49 9.79
N LYS A 158 -8.03 11.19 9.33
CA LYS A 158 -6.70 10.58 9.10
C LYS A 158 -6.10 10.02 10.39
N THR A 159 -6.34 10.67 11.54
CA THR A 159 -5.81 10.20 12.82
C THR A 159 -6.43 8.88 13.24
N LEU A 160 -7.76 8.75 13.13
CA LEU A 160 -8.44 7.49 13.43
C LEU A 160 -8.11 6.40 12.40
N ALA A 161 -8.04 6.75 11.12
CA ALA A 161 -7.64 5.82 10.07
C ALA A 161 -6.21 5.29 10.28
N LEU A 162 -5.27 6.13 10.69
CA LEU A 162 -3.91 5.71 11.04
C LEU A 162 -3.89 4.72 12.22
N LYS A 163 -4.72 4.97 13.24
CA LYS A 163 -4.85 4.01 14.35
C LYS A 163 -5.40 2.67 13.85
N ALA A 164 -6.41 2.68 12.97
CA ALA A 164 -6.95 1.46 12.38
C ALA A 164 -5.88 0.71 11.56
N ASN A 165 -5.05 1.42 10.79
CA ASN A 165 -3.91 0.86 10.07
C ASN A 165 -2.88 0.22 11.01
N GLN A 166 -2.63 0.81 12.19
CA GLN A 166 -1.69 0.28 13.18
C GLN A 166 -2.19 -1.01 13.85
N GLU A 167 -3.49 -1.14 14.09
CA GLU A 167 -4.07 -2.38 14.64
C GLU A 167 -4.18 -3.48 13.58
N ASN A 168 -4.54 -3.12 12.35
CA ASN A 168 -4.64 -4.07 11.24
C ASN A 168 -4.17 -3.44 9.92
N PRO A 169 -2.89 -3.61 9.55
CA PRO A 169 -2.35 -3.10 8.30
C PRO A 169 -3.00 -3.67 7.03
N GLN A 170 -3.71 -4.80 7.12
CA GLN A 170 -4.43 -5.41 5.99
C GLN A 170 -5.82 -4.81 5.76
N ASN A 171 -6.28 -3.91 6.64
CA ASN A 171 -7.53 -3.18 6.43
C ASN A 171 -7.32 -2.08 5.38
N LEU A 172 -7.62 -2.39 4.12
CA LEU A 172 -7.38 -1.45 3.01
C LEU A 172 -8.33 -0.24 3.04
N GLY A 173 -9.50 -0.37 3.68
CA GLY A 173 -10.41 0.75 3.89
C GLY A 173 -9.80 1.85 4.76
N SER A 174 -9.04 1.50 5.80
CA SER A 174 -8.36 2.50 6.62
C SER A 174 -7.20 3.19 5.91
N TRP A 175 -6.52 2.51 4.98
CA TRP A 175 -5.55 3.16 4.10
C TRP A 175 -6.20 4.12 3.10
N GLU A 176 -7.38 3.75 2.57
CA GLU A 176 -8.18 4.62 1.70
C GLU A 176 -8.53 5.94 2.40
N VAL A 177 -9.11 5.85 3.60
CA VAL A 177 -9.54 7.02 4.39
C VAL A 177 -8.34 7.87 4.80
N PHE A 178 -7.23 7.22 5.20
CA PHE A 178 -6.01 7.93 5.57
C PHE A 178 -5.43 8.73 4.40
N ALA A 179 -5.31 8.12 3.22
CA ALA A 179 -4.80 8.79 2.03
C ALA A 179 -5.73 9.92 1.56
N LYS A 180 -7.06 9.70 1.55
CA LYS A 180 -8.03 10.76 1.25
C LYS A 180 -7.91 11.93 2.21
N GLY A 181 -7.77 11.65 3.51
CA GLY A 181 -7.59 12.67 4.54
C GLY A 181 -6.32 13.52 4.31
N LEU A 182 -5.18 12.88 4.00
CA LEU A 182 -3.94 13.59 3.65
C LEU A 182 -4.13 14.47 2.40
N TYR A 183 -4.74 13.91 1.35
CA TYR A 183 -4.91 14.59 0.08
C TYR A 183 -5.79 15.84 0.21
N LEU A 184 -6.93 15.71 0.90
CA LEU A 184 -7.89 16.81 1.12
C LEU A 184 -7.37 17.89 2.09
N GLU A 185 -6.41 17.56 2.95
CA GLU A 185 -5.68 18.54 3.78
C GLU A 185 -4.59 19.29 2.97
N GLY A 186 -4.40 18.96 1.69
CA GLY A 186 -3.40 19.57 0.81
C GLY A 186 -2.05 18.85 0.78
N LYS A 187 -1.87 17.78 1.54
CA LYS A 187 -0.67 16.92 1.53
C LYS A 187 -0.74 15.90 0.39
N LYS A 188 -0.90 16.39 -0.83
CA LYS A 188 -1.17 15.57 -2.02
C LYS A 188 -0.06 14.56 -2.31
N THR A 189 1.19 14.98 -2.21
CA THR A 189 2.35 14.11 -2.45
C THR A 189 2.41 12.98 -1.42
N GLU A 190 2.28 13.30 -0.12
CA GLU A 190 2.26 12.29 0.95
C GLU A 190 1.13 11.27 0.76
N ALA A 191 -0.05 11.71 0.33
CA ALA A 191 -1.18 10.81 0.07
C ALA A 191 -0.90 9.82 -1.07
N ILE A 192 -0.28 10.29 -2.14
CA ILE A 192 0.13 9.46 -3.29
C ILE A 192 1.19 8.45 -2.86
N GLU A 193 2.24 8.90 -2.16
CA GLU A 193 3.32 8.03 -1.66
C GLU A 193 2.80 6.93 -0.72
N VAL A 194 1.83 7.26 0.13
CA VAL A 194 1.17 6.28 1.00
C VAL A 194 0.41 5.22 0.19
N LEU A 195 -0.39 5.62 -0.79
CA LEU A 195 -1.13 4.66 -1.61
C LEU A 195 -0.19 3.79 -2.45
N GLU A 196 0.85 4.40 -3.01
CA GLU A 196 1.90 3.67 -3.71
C GLU A 196 2.52 2.63 -2.77
N TYR A 197 2.91 3.01 -1.55
CA TYR A 197 3.47 2.07 -0.56
C TYR A 197 2.49 0.93 -0.20
N VAL A 198 1.23 1.25 0.08
CA VAL A 198 0.22 0.24 0.46
C VAL A 198 -0.03 -0.74 -0.69
N LEU A 199 -0.18 -0.23 -1.92
CA LEU A 199 -0.43 -1.04 -3.12
C LEU A 199 0.74 -1.94 -3.52
N GLN A 200 1.95 -1.61 -3.07
CA GLN A 200 3.08 -2.53 -3.21
C GLN A 200 2.87 -3.79 -2.38
N THR A 201 2.28 -3.66 -1.19
CA THR A 201 2.10 -4.75 -0.23
C THR A 201 0.77 -5.46 -0.41
N TYR A 202 -0.30 -4.71 -0.63
CA TYR A 202 -1.67 -5.20 -0.74
C TYR A 202 -2.32 -4.62 -1.99
N TYR A 203 -2.28 -5.36 -3.09
CA TYR A 203 -2.95 -4.94 -4.32
C TYR A 203 -4.46 -4.87 -4.07
N ASP A 204 -5.05 -3.72 -4.43
CA ASP A 204 -6.48 -3.49 -4.38
C ASP A 204 -6.89 -2.54 -5.50
N GLU A 205 -7.88 -2.96 -6.30
CA GLU A 205 -8.31 -2.22 -7.49
C GLU A 205 -8.91 -0.86 -7.12
N LYS A 206 -9.62 -0.77 -5.99
CA LYS A 206 -10.22 0.48 -5.52
C LYS A 206 -9.15 1.49 -5.13
N LEU A 207 -8.10 1.06 -4.43
CA LEU A 207 -6.95 1.91 -4.10
C LEU A 207 -6.14 2.31 -5.33
N VAL A 208 -6.00 1.45 -6.35
CA VAL A 208 -5.37 1.81 -7.64
C VAL A 208 -6.17 2.90 -8.36
N LEU A 209 -7.51 2.78 -8.37
CA LEU A 209 -8.38 3.81 -8.94
C LEU A 209 -8.21 5.13 -8.17
N LEU A 210 -8.19 5.06 -6.84
CA LEU A 210 -7.99 6.23 -6.00
C LEU A 210 -6.64 6.91 -6.28
N LEU A 211 -5.56 6.15 -6.37
CA LEU A 211 -4.23 6.65 -6.73
C LEU A 211 -4.25 7.36 -8.09
N THR A 212 -4.89 6.75 -9.08
CA THR A 212 -5.05 7.34 -10.43
C THR A 212 -5.82 8.66 -10.37
N GLN A 213 -6.86 8.74 -9.53
CA GLN A 213 -7.61 9.98 -9.31
C GLN A 213 -6.75 11.04 -8.61
N MET A 214 -5.93 10.68 -7.61
CA MET A 214 -5.00 11.61 -6.92
C MET A 214 -3.99 12.21 -7.88
N GLN A 215 -3.34 11.36 -8.69
CA GLN A 215 -2.37 11.79 -9.70
C GLN A 215 -3.01 12.70 -10.76
N GLY A 216 -4.29 12.47 -11.09
CA GLY A 216 -5.06 13.31 -11.99
C GLY A 216 -5.67 14.57 -11.36
N ASN A 217 -5.52 14.77 -10.05
CA ASN A 217 -6.19 15.80 -9.26
C ASN A 217 -7.74 15.76 -9.29
N LYS A 218 -8.35 14.58 -9.17
CA LYS A 218 -9.80 14.34 -9.39
C LYS A 218 -10.56 13.73 -8.20
N ILE A 219 -10.19 14.07 -6.98
CA ILE A 219 -10.85 13.58 -5.75
C ILE A 219 -11.54 14.71 -5.05
#